data_AF-A0A545SPX8-F1
#
_entry.id   AF-A0A545SPX8-F1
#
_cell.length_a   1.000
_cell.length_b   1.000
_cell.length_c   1.000
_cell.angle_alpha   90.00
_cell.angle_beta   90.00
_cell.angle_gamma   90.00
#
_symmetry.space_group_name_H-M   'P 1'
#
loop_
_entity.id
_entity.type
_entity.pdbx_description
1 polymer ?
#
loop_
_entity_poly.entity_id
_entity_poly.type
_entity_poly.pdbx_seq_one_letter_code
_entity_poly.pdbx_strand_id
1 'polypeptide(L)'
;MTLNRSEIMKAAWKATQERMDTFGYARRQLRSVFAYCLRRAWAEAKAAAALLARSAASLWAELLELENRDRLGFRGIERLSQLRRAYEGAKAREAEAQAQVDHDEKRELIQSAGGRFASVTFIKKDGSTCVMLNQPAKLKYHVKGDEATPSARKAIETRKARHPHLLSVWDADKAAPRSVNLSTVTEIRLDGLAHVFEVAA
;
A
#
# COMPACT_ATOMS: atom_id res chain seq x y z
N MET A 1 -8.72 10.98 0.04
CA MET A 1 -8.17 10.94 1.42
C MET A 1 -9.27 11.38 2.38
N THR A 2 -9.72 10.52 3.29
CA THR A 2 -10.82 10.85 4.21
C THR A 2 -10.24 11.36 5.52
N LEU A 3 -10.44 12.64 5.83
CA LEU A 3 -9.98 13.23 7.09
C LEU A 3 -10.80 12.67 8.25
N ASN A 4 -10.11 12.14 9.27
CA ASN A 4 -10.77 11.59 10.46
C ASN A 4 -11.30 12.74 11.34
N ARG A 5 -12.60 13.02 11.22
CA ARG A 5 -13.28 14.10 11.95
C ARG A 5 -13.20 13.92 13.46
N SER A 6 -13.22 12.68 13.96
CA SER A 6 -13.14 12.40 15.40
C SER A 6 -11.78 12.82 15.97
N GLU A 7 -10.70 12.47 15.29
CA GLU A 7 -9.34 12.85 15.69
C GLU A 7 -9.13 14.37 15.65
N ILE A 8 -9.65 15.04 14.63
CA ILE A 8 -9.60 16.52 14.54
C ILE A 8 -10.33 17.16 15.73
N MET A 9 -11.51 16.64 16.09
CA MET A 9 -12.27 17.14 17.24
C MET A 9 -11.55 16.92 18.57
N LYS A 10 -10.94 15.74 18.76
CA LYS A 10 -10.13 15.44 19.96
C LYS A 10 -8.93 16.38 20.08
N ALA A 11 -8.19 16.57 18.99
CA ALA A 11 -7.04 17.47 18.95
C ALA A 11 -7.44 18.92 19.26
N ALA A 12 -8.53 19.39 18.64
CA ALA A 12 -9.07 20.73 18.90
C ALA A 12 -9.50 20.92 20.36
N TRP A 13 -10.15 19.92 20.96
CA TRP A 13 -10.58 19.96 22.35
C TRP A 13 -9.40 19.99 23.31
N LYS A 14 -8.41 19.12 23.11
CA LYS A 14 -7.17 19.11 23.91
C LYS A 14 -6.45 20.47 23.87
N ALA A 15 -6.26 21.03 22.67
CA ALA A 15 -5.64 22.36 22.52
C ALA A 15 -6.46 23.49 23.15
N THR A 16 -7.79 23.33 23.22
CA THR A 16 -8.68 24.28 23.89
C THR A 16 -8.47 24.22 25.40
N GLN A 17 -8.41 23.03 25.99
CA GLN A 17 -8.15 22.86 27.43
C GLN A 17 -6.79 23.46 27.81
N GLU A 18 -5.73 23.09 27.07
CA GLU A 18 -4.38 23.61 27.30
C GLU A 18 -4.33 25.15 27.24
N ARG A 19 -5.03 25.77 26.28
CA ARG A 19 -5.10 27.23 26.18
C ARG A 19 -5.92 27.89 27.28
N MET A 20 -7.05 27.30 27.64
CA MET A 20 -7.89 27.81 28.73
C MET A 20 -7.09 27.85 30.03
N ASP A 21 -6.33 26.80 30.31
CA ASP A 21 -5.50 26.67 31.51
C ASP A 21 -4.29 27.60 31.45
N THR A 22 -3.58 27.65 30.31
CA THR A 22 -2.35 28.46 30.16
C THR A 22 -2.62 29.97 30.23
N PHE A 23 -3.72 30.45 29.65
CA PHE A 23 -4.01 31.88 29.52
C PHE A 23 -5.10 32.38 30.48
N GLY A 24 -5.64 31.51 31.35
CA GLY A 24 -6.64 31.89 32.35
C GLY A 24 -7.96 32.42 31.75
N TYR A 25 -8.37 31.90 30.59
CA TYR A 25 -9.59 32.36 29.92
C TYR A 25 -10.84 32.06 30.76
N ALA A 26 -11.80 33.00 30.76
CA ALA A 26 -13.06 32.81 31.47
C ALA A 26 -13.93 31.76 30.76
N ARG A 27 -14.75 31.01 31.50
CA ARG A 27 -15.64 29.97 30.93
C ARG A 27 -16.54 30.48 29.80
N ARG A 28 -16.97 31.74 29.84
CA ARG A 28 -17.76 32.38 28.76
C ARG A 28 -17.02 32.46 27.41
N GLN A 29 -15.69 32.42 27.42
CA GLN A 29 -14.83 32.45 26.23
C GLN A 29 -14.57 31.05 25.66
N LEU A 30 -15.01 29.97 26.32
CA LEU A 30 -14.76 28.60 25.88
C LEU A 30 -15.19 28.37 24.43
N ARG A 31 -16.36 28.89 24.03
CA ARG A 31 -16.87 28.74 22.65
C ARG A 31 -15.97 29.39 21.62
N SER A 32 -15.46 30.60 21.89
CA SER A 32 -14.59 31.31 20.94
C SER A 32 -13.20 30.67 20.86
N VAL A 33 -12.63 30.26 22.00
CA VAL A 33 -11.35 29.53 22.05
C VAL A 33 -11.47 28.20 21.31
N PHE A 34 -12.53 27.43 21.56
CA PHE A 34 -12.77 26.17 20.87
C PHE A 34 -12.94 26.36 19.36
N ALA A 35 -13.73 27.35 18.92
CA ALA A 35 -13.91 27.64 17.49
C ALA A 35 -12.59 28.03 16.80
N TYR A 36 -11.70 28.73 17.50
CA TYR A 36 -10.35 29.01 16.99
C TYR A 36 -9.51 27.74 16.89
N CYS A 37 -9.41 26.95 17.97
CA CYS A 37 -8.62 25.72 17.99
C CYS A 37 -9.11 24.70 16.96
N LEU A 38 -10.42 24.59 16.77
CA LEU A 38 -11.03 23.72 15.77
C LEU A 38 -10.66 24.15 14.34
N ARG A 39 -10.75 25.45 14.02
CA ARG A 39 -10.33 25.96 12.70
C ARG A 39 -8.85 25.68 12.43
N ARG A 40 -8.00 25.87 13.44
CA ARG A 40 -6.58 25.57 13.36
C ARG A 40 -6.31 24.08 13.15
N ALA A 41 -6.93 23.20 13.93
CA ALA A 41 -6.79 21.75 13.78
C ALA A 41 -7.25 21.27 12.40
N TRP A 42 -8.33 21.85 11.86
CA TRP A 42 -8.76 21.58 10.48
C TRP A 42 -7.74 22.04 9.44
N ALA A 43 -7.15 23.23 9.61
CA ALA A 43 -6.12 23.72 8.69
C ALA A 43 -4.87 22.84 8.73
N GLU A 44 -4.41 22.45 9.92
CA GLU A 44 -3.27 21.54 10.11
C GLU A 44 -3.55 20.16 9.50
N ALA A 45 -4.73 19.58 9.73
CA ALA A 45 -5.11 18.30 9.14
C ALA A 45 -5.17 18.35 7.61
N LYS A 46 -5.70 19.44 7.03
CA LYS A 46 -5.69 19.67 5.57
C LYS A 46 -4.27 19.80 5.03
N ALA A 47 -3.40 20.55 5.71
CA ALA A 47 -2.02 20.72 5.30
C ALA A 47 -1.24 19.39 5.34
N ALA A 48 -1.44 18.58 6.39
CA ALA A 48 -0.85 17.25 6.51
C ALA A 48 -1.36 16.30 5.42
N ALA A 49 -2.66 16.30 5.13
CA ALA A 49 -3.23 15.54 4.03
C ALA A 49 -2.68 15.96 2.67
N ALA A 50 -2.56 17.27 2.41
CA ALA A 50 -1.96 17.77 1.18
C ALA A 50 -0.48 17.36 1.04
N LEU A 51 0.28 17.38 2.14
CA LEU A 51 1.67 16.95 2.15
C LEU A 51 1.80 15.45 1.83
N LEU A 52 0.98 14.62 2.45
CA LEU A 52 0.94 13.17 2.21
C LEU A 52 0.42 12.81 0.82
N ALA A 53 -0.35 13.68 0.17
CA ALA A 53 -0.84 13.45 -1.19
C ALA A 53 0.23 13.72 -2.27
N ARG A 54 1.35 14.37 -1.93
CA ARG A 54 2.43 14.65 -2.89
C ARG A 54 3.18 13.38 -3.30
N SER A 55 3.76 13.43 -4.49
CA SER A 55 4.66 12.40 -5.01
C SER A 55 6.02 12.45 -4.33
N ALA A 56 6.74 11.33 -4.35
CA ALA A 56 8.09 11.23 -3.80
C ALA A 56 9.04 12.21 -4.50
N ALA A 57 8.94 12.35 -5.84
CA ALA A 57 9.75 13.28 -6.61
C ALA A 57 9.55 14.75 -6.18
N SER A 58 8.30 15.17 -5.97
CA SER A 58 8.00 16.55 -5.52
C SER A 58 8.51 16.83 -4.12
N LEU A 59 8.44 15.85 -3.21
CA LEU A 59 8.94 15.98 -1.84
C LEU A 59 10.47 15.97 -1.81
N TRP A 60 11.10 15.15 -2.64
CA TRP A 60 12.56 15.10 -2.79
C TRP A 60 13.14 16.42 -3.30
N ALA A 61 12.51 17.03 -4.30
CA ALA A 61 12.96 18.32 -4.82
C ALA A 61 12.98 19.42 -3.73
N GLU A 62 11.94 19.48 -2.88
CA GLU A 62 11.88 20.44 -1.77
C GLU A 62 12.86 20.09 -0.64
N LEU A 63 13.09 18.80 -0.37
CA LEU A 63 14.13 18.36 0.57
C LEU A 63 15.50 18.84 0.12
N LEU A 64 15.85 18.59 -1.13
CA LEU A 64 17.13 18.98 -1.71
C LEU A 64 17.31 20.50 -1.71
N GLU A 65 16.24 21.26 -1.99
CA GLU A 65 16.28 22.72 -1.89
C GLU A 65 16.57 23.19 -0.46
N LEU A 66 15.94 22.59 0.56
CA LEU A 66 16.16 22.98 1.96
C LEU A 66 17.53 22.53 2.48
N GLU A 67 17.99 21.36 2.09
CA GLU A 67 19.31 20.84 2.46
C GLU A 67 20.46 21.65 1.85
N ASN A 68 20.23 22.26 0.68
CA ASN A 68 21.21 23.14 0.03
C ASN A 68 21.25 24.57 0.60
N ARG A 69 20.43 24.92 1.60
CA ARG A 69 20.46 26.25 2.22
C ARG A 69 21.51 26.30 3.33
N ASP A 70 22.34 27.33 3.31
CA ASP A 70 23.43 27.55 4.29
C ASP A 70 22.95 27.62 5.75
N ARG A 71 21.71 28.08 5.98
CA ARG A 71 21.12 28.20 7.32
C ARG A 71 19.65 27.82 7.32
N LEU A 72 19.28 26.90 8.21
CA LEU A 72 17.91 26.59 8.55
C LEU A 72 17.63 27.05 9.98
N GLY A 73 16.67 27.96 10.15
CA GLY A 73 16.12 28.26 11.47
C GLY A 73 15.26 27.11 12.00
N PHE A 74 14.77 27.22 13.23
CA PHE A 74 13.93 26.19 13.88
C PHE A 74 12.79 25.66 12.99
N ARG A 75 12.05 26.57 12.33
CA ARG A 75 10.96 26.19 11.40
C ARG A 75 11.46 25.42 10.18
N GLY A 76 12.65 25.73 9.69
CA GLY A 76 13.27 25.02 8.56
C GLY A 76 13.62 23.58 8.94
N ILE A 77 14.18 23.40 10.15
CA ILE A 77 14.49 22.06 10.69
C ILE A 77 13.21 21.24 10.87
N GLU A 78 12.15 21.83 11.43
CA GLU A 78 10.86 21.17 11.60
C GLU A 78 10.26 20.77 10.24
N ARG A 79 10.29 21.67 9.26
CA ARG A 79 9.82 21.40 7.90
C ARG A 79 10.60 20.25 7.25
N LEU A 80 11.91 20.24 7.40
CA LEU A 80 12.78 19.19 6.86
C LEU A 80 12.45 17.82 7.47
N SER A 81 12.21 17.75 8.78
CA SER A 81 11.75 16.52 9.45
C SER A 81 10.38 16.03 8.92
N GLN A 82 9.43 16.95 8.72
CA GLN A 82 8.12 16.63 8.14
C GLN A 82 8.23 16.11 6.71
N LEU A 83 9.06 16.75 5.87
CA LEU A 83 9.28 16.36 4.48
C LEU A 83 9.94 14.98 4.38
N ARG A 84 10.93 14.66 5.21
CA ARG A 84 11.57 13.33 5.22
C ARG A 84 10.57 12.22 5.52
N ARG A 85 9.72 12.40 6.55
CA ARG A 85 8.66 11.43 6.88
C ARG A 85 7.65 11.29 5.73
N ALA A 86 7.26 12.40 5.11
CA ALA A 86 6.34 12.37 3.98
C ALA A 86 6.97 11.69 2.76
N TYR A 87 8.26 11.93 2.50
CA TYR A 87 9.00 11.34 1.38
C TYR A 87 9.08 9.82 1.52
N GLU A 88 9.48 9.30 2.69
CA GLU A 88 9.52 7.85 2.92
C GLU A 88 8.13 7.21 2.74
N GLY A 89 7.08 7.86 3.25
CA GLY A 89 5.71 7.40 3.04
C GLY A 89 5.25 7.48 1.58
N ALA A 90 5.72 8.45 0.80
CA ALA A 90 5.42 8.53 -0.63
C ALA A 90 6.18 7.46 -1.43
N LYS A 91 7.47 7.28 -1.15
CA LYS A 91 8.31 6.25 -1.74
C LYS A 91 7.74 4.85 -1.52
N ALA A 92 7.29 4.55 -0.30
CA ALA A 92 6.66 3.27 0.02
C ALA A 92 5.38 3.04 -0.80
N ARG A 93 4.49 4.05 -0.90
CA ARG A 93 3.26 3.95 -1.70
C ARG A 93 3.53 3.76 -3.18
N GLU A 94 4.50 4.49 -3.73
CA GLU A 94 4.90 4.36 -5.13
C GLU A 94 5.50 2.97 -5.41
N ALA A 95 6.33 2.45 -4.50
CA ALA A 95 6.86 1.10 -4.60
C ALA A 95 5.77 0.03 -4.49
N GLU A 96 4.81 0.17 -3.58
CA GLU A 96 3.64 -0.72 -3.47
C GLU A 96 2.77 -0.68 -4.73
N ALA A 97 2.55 0.51 -5.30
CA ALA A 97 1.79 0.67 -6.54
C ALA A 97 2.51 0.01 -7.72
N GLN A 98 3.83 0.18 -7.83
CA GLN A 98 4.63 -0.48 -8.87
C GLN A 98 4.60 -2.01 -8.70
N ALA A 99 4.83 -2.50 -7.47
CA ALA A 99 4.75 -3.94 -7.20
C ALA A 99 3.38 -4.52 -7.55
N GLN A 100 2.30 -3.75 -7.34
CA GLN A 100 0.95 -4.17 -7.73
C GLN A 100 0.80 -4.28 -9.25
N VAL A 101 1.34 -3.31 -10.02
CA VAL A 101 1.39 -3.38 -11.48
C VAL A 101 2.16 -4.62 -11.94
N ASP A 102 3.34 -4.88 -11.37
CA ASP A 102 4.16 -6.05 -11.70
C ASP A 102 3.42 -7.37 -11.38
N HIS A 103 2.70 -7.41 -10.25
CA HIS A 103 1.88 -8.57 -9.90
C HIS A 103 0.73 -8.78 -10.88
N ASP A 104 0.09 -7.71 -11.33
CA ASP A 104 -1.02 -7.79 -12.27
C ASP A 104 -0.52 -8.24 -13.66
N GLU A 105 0.63 -7.76 -14.13
CA GLU A 105 1.28 -8.25 -15.35
C GLU A 105 1.61 -9.75 -15.27
N LYS A 106 2.26 -10.19 -14.18
CA LYS A 106 2.57 -11.62 -13.96
C LYS A 106 1.29 -12.47 -13.95
N ARG A 107 0.21 -11.94 -13.35
CA ARG A 107 -1.08 -12.62 -13.29
C ARG A 107 -1.70 -12.76 -14.67
N GLU A 108 -1.73 -11.69 -15.45
CA GLU A 108 -2.25 -11.68 -16.81
C GLU A 108 -1.48 -12.64 -17.72
N LEU A 109 -0.15 -12.63 -17.65
CA LEU A 109 0.69 -13.57 -18.40
C LEU A 109 0.35 -15.03 -18.08
N ILE A 110 0.27 -15.39 -16.79
CA ILE A 110 -0.11 -16.76 -16.40
C ILE A 110 -1.52 -17.09 -16.90
N GLN A 111 -2.48 -16.18 -16.74
CA GLN A 111 -3.87 -16.41 -17.14
C GLN A 111 -4.05 -16.51 -18.66
N SER A 112 -3.24 -15.78 -19.45
CA SER A 112 -3.27 -15.81 -20.91
C SER A 112 -2.92 -17.18 -21.51
N ALA A 113 -2.27 -18.05 -20.74
CA ALA A 113 -2.03 -19.45 -21.15
C ALA A 113 -3.34 -20.22 -21.34
N GLY A 114 -4.38 -19.90 -20.55
CA GLY A 114 -5.70 -20.52 -20.64
C GLY A 114 -5.62 -22.04 -20.51
N GLY A 115 -5.98 -22.76 -21.58
CA GLY A 115 -5.93 -24.23 -21.64
C GLY A 115 -4.53 -24.81 -21.82
N ARG A 116 -3.54 -23.99 -22.19
CA ARG A 116 -2.15 -24.39 -22.41
C ARG A 116 -1.36 -24.40 -21.11
N PHE A 117 -0.16 -24.97 -21.16
CA PHE A 117 0.75 -24.98 -20.03
C PHE A 117 1.60 -23.71 -19.99
N ALA A 118 1.75 -23.15 -18.79
CA ALA A 118 2.74 -22.11 -18.48
C ALA A 118 3.69 -22.63 -17.41
N SER A 119 5.00 -22.51 -17.63
CA SER A 119 5.98 -22.84 -16.60
C SER A 119 6.28 -21.59 -15.80
N VAL A 120 6.15 -21.67 -14.48
CA VAL A 120 6.41 -20.54 -13.57
C VAL A 120 7.54 -20.91 -12.63
N THR A 121 8.60 -20.12 -12.68
CA THR A 121 9.77 -20.25 -11.81
C THR A 121 9.68 -19.22 -10.70
N PHE A 122 9.83 -19.66 -9.46
CA PHE A 122 9.77 -18.80 -8.28
C PHE A 122 10.73 -19.24 -7.18
N ILE A 123 11.06 -18.31 -6.30
CA ILE A 123 11.90 -18.56 -5.12
C ILE A 123 11.01 -18.96 -3.94
N LYS A 124 11.34 -20.06 -3.27
CA LYS A 124 10.70 -20.51 -2.03
C LYS A 124 11.22 -19.74 -0.82
N LYS A 125 10.54 -19.90 0.31
CA LYS A 125 10.94 -19.30 1.59
C LYS A 125 12.36 -19.69 2.05
N ASP A 126 12.82 -20.88 1.68
CA ASP A 126 14.17 -21.37 1.98
C ASP A 126 15.24 -20.86 0.99
N GLY A 127 14.87 -19.99 0.04
CA GLY A 127 15.76 -19.47 -0.99
C GLY A 127 15.93 -20.38 -2.20
N SER A 128 15.40 -21.61 -2.17
CA SER A 128 15.51 -22.53 -3.30
C SER A 128 14.60 -22.14 -4.47
N THR A 129 15.08 -22.35 -5.69
CA THR A 129 14.29 -22.14 -6.90
C THR A 129 13.36 -23.32 -7.14
N CYS A 130 12.12 -23.03 -7.54
CA CYS A 130 11.10 -24.01 -7.86
C CYS A 130 10.50 -23.69 -9.21
N VAL A 131 10.32 -24.71 -10.03
CA VAL A 131 9.59 -24.62 -11.31
C VAL A 131 8.26 -25.34 -11.14
N MET A 132 7.17 -24.70 -11.53
CA MET A 132 5.82 -25.25 -11.47
C MET A 132 5.16 -25.19 -12.84
N LEU A 133 4.66 -26.33 -13.31
CA LEU A 133 3.89 -26.41 -14.55
C LEU A 133 2.41 -26.11 -14.26
N ASN A 134 1.91 -25.00 -14.79
CA ASN A 134 0.56 -24.51 -14.54
C ASN A 134 -0.36 -24.69 -15.74
N GLN A 135 -1.62 -25.04 -15.50
CA GLN A 135 -2.69 -25.05 -16.51
C GLN A 135 -3.91 -24.25 -16.02
N PRO A 136 -3.95 -22.93 -16.23
CA PRO A 136 -4.91 -22.03 -15.59
C PRO A 136 -6.38 -22.41 -15.80
N ALA A 137 -6.77 -22.79 -17.03
CA ALA A 137 -8.16 -23.10 -17.35
C ALA A 137 -8.68 -24.36 -16.66
N LYS A 138 -7.79 -25.22 -16.14
CA LYS A 138 -8.18 -26.45 -15.45
C LYS A 138 -8.69 -26.17 -14.03
N LEU A 139 -8.21 -25.11 -13.38
CA LEU A 139 -8.54 -24.78 -11.99
C LEU A 139 -10.06 -24.66 -11.75
N LYS A 140 -10.80 -24.06 -12.68
CA LYS A 140 -12.26 -23.83 -12.55
C LYS A 140 -13.07 -25.13 -12.41
N TYR A 141 -12.56 -26.26 -12.92
CA TYR A 141 -13.23 -27.56 -12.80
C TYR A 141 -12.97 -28.24 -11.46
N HIS A 142 -12.07 -27.69 -10.63
CA HIS A 142 -11.65 -28.26 -9.35
C HIS A 142 -11.97 -27.35 -8.16
N VAL A 143 -12.65 -26.22 -8.40
CA VAL A 143 -13.07 -25.27 -7.37
C VAL A 143 -14.55 -24.97 -7.55
N LYS A 144 -15.29 -24.81 -6.44
CA LYS A 144 -16.74 -24.54 -6.47
C LYS A 144 -17.11 -23.15 -7.01
N GLY A 145 -16.17 -22.20 -7.01
CA GLY A 145 -16.44 -20.83 -7.45
C GLY A 145 -17.64 -20.22 -6.74
N ASP A 146 -18.62 -19.76 -7.51
CA ASP A 146 -19.83 -19.08 -7.02
C ASP A 146 -20.81 -20.02 -6.30
N GLU A 147 -20.73 -21.33 -6.57
CA GLU A 147 -21.52 -22.36 -5.89
C GLU A 147 -21.00 -22.67 -4.47
N ALA A 148 -19.92 -22.00 -4.04
CA ALA A 148 -19.39 -22.13 -2.70
C ALA A 148 -20.32 -21.53 -1.64
N THR A 149 -20.27 -22.09 -0.42
CA THR A 149 -21.05 -21.57 0.72
C THR A 149 -20.70 -20.09 0.99
N PRO A 150 -21.61 -19.29 1.56
CA PRO A 150 -21.33 -17.89 1.87
C PRO A 150 -20.08 -17.69 2.75
N SER A 151 -19.87 -18.60 3.71
CA SER A 151 -18.67 -18.65 4.55
C SER A 151 -17.39 -18.83 3.71
N ALA A 152 -17.39 -19.78 2.76
CA ALA A 152 -16.24 -20.03 1.90
C ALA A 152 -15.95 -18.85 0.96
N ARG A 153 -16.98 -18.21 0.40
CA ARG A 153 -16.82 -16.99 -0.43
C ARG A 153 -16.17 -15.86 0.36
N LYS A 154 -16.64 -15.61 1.59
CA LYS A 154 -16.05 -14.60 2.49
C LYS A 154 -14.59 -14.91 2.85
N ALA A 155 -14.24 -16.19 3.03
CA ALA A 155 -12.85 -16.60 3.28
C ALA A 155 -11.94 -16.33 2.08
N ILE A 156 -12.42 -16.57 0.85
CA ILE A 156 -11.70 -16.27 -0.39
C ILE A 156 -11.50 -14.76 -0.55
N GLU A 157 -12.54 -13.96 -0.34
CA GLU A 157 -12.45 -12.49 -0.37
C GLU A 157 -11.45 -11.95 0.65
N THR A 158 -11.51 -12.46 1.88
CA THR A 158 -10.58 -12.08 2.95
C THR A 158 -9.14 -12.44 2.59
N ARG A 159 -8.91 -13.61 1.98
CA ARG A 159 -7.59 -14.02 1.50
C ARG A 159 -7.10 -13.11 0.38
N LYS A 160 -7.95 -12.78 -0.60
CA LYS A 160 -7.60 -11.88 -1.71
C LYS A 160 -7.23 -10.49 -1.20
N ALA A 161 -7.95 -9.98 -0.20
CA ALA A 161 -7.66 -8.69 0.43
C ALA A 161 -6.37 -8.68 1.24
N ARG A 162 -6.07 -9.77 1.98
CA ARG A 162 -4.86 -9.87 2.83
C ARG A 162 -3.59 -10.25 2.06
N HIS A 163 -3.73 -11.03 0.99
CA HIS A 163 -2.62 -11.59 0.22
C HIS A 163 -2.85 -11.38 -1.28
N PRO A 164 -2.85 -10.12 -1.77
CA PRO A 164 -3.13 -9.80 -3.16
C PRO A 164 -2.11 -10.42 -4.13
N HIS A 165 -0.88 -10.63 -3.69
CA HIS A 165 0.20 -11.26 -4.46
C HIS A 165 0.06 -12.79 -4.62
N LEU A 166 -0.89 -13.45 -3.94
CA LEU A 166 -1.11 -14.89 -4.13
C LEU A 166 -2.05 -15.13 -5.30
N LEU A 167 -1.63 -16.00 -6.22
CA LEU A 167 -2.44 -16.47 -7.34
C LEU A 167 -2.73 -17.96 -7.16
N SER A 168 -4.02 -18.31 -7.11
CA SER A 168 -4.45 -19.71 -7.18
C SER A 168 -4.27 -20.24 -8.60
N VAL A 169 -3.62 -21.39 -8.74
CA VAL A 169 -3.34 -22.05 -10.01
C VAL A 169 -3.60 -23.55 -9.91
N TRP A 170 -3.76 -24.21 -11.05
CA TRP A 170 -3.72 -25.66 -11.12
C TRP A 170 -2.30 -26.11 -11.48
N ASP A 171 -1.67 -26.84 -10.56
CA ASP A 171 -0.38 -27.50 -10.79
C ASP A 171 -0.64 -28.79 -11.57
N ALA A 172 -0.15 -28.83 -12.81
CA ALA A 172 -0.33 -29.94 -13.73
C ALA A 172 0.47 -31.18 -13.29
N ASP A 173 1.67 -31.00 -12.75
CA ASP A 173 2.56 -32.09 -12.34
C ASP A 173 2.02 -32.80 -11.10
N LYS A 174 1.43 -32.02 -10.17
CA LYS A 174 0.84 -32.56 -8.94
C LYS A 174 -0.65 -32.83 -9.04
N ALA A 175 -1.27 -32.52 -10.19
CA ALA A 175 -2.70 -32.64 -10.43
C ALA A 175 -3.55 -32.09 -9.27
N ALA A 176 -3.19 -30.89 -8.77
CA ALA A 176 -3.83 -30.30 -7.61
C ALA A 176 -3.90 -28.76 -7.65
N PRO A 177 -4.90 -28.14 -7.00
CA PRO A 177 -4.91 -26.69 -6.80
C PRO A 177 -3.78 -26.27 -5.86
N ARG A 178 -3.00 -25.26 -6.27
CA ARG A 178 -1.93 -24.65 -5.47
C ARG A 178 -1.98 -23.13 -5.54
N SER A 179 -1.10 -22.47 -4.79
CA SER A 179 -0.92 -21.03 -4.87
C SER A 179 0.53 -20.71 -5.27
N VAL A 180 0.69 -19.75 -6.16
CA VAL A 180 1.98 -19.14 -6.51
C VAL A 180 2.03 -17.76 -5.85
N ASN A 181 3.18 -17.43 -5.26
CA ASN A 181 3.44 -16.07 -4.79
C ASN A 181 4.07 -15.26 -5.92
N LEU A 182 3.33 -14.29 -6.46
CA LEU A 182 3.77 -13.45 -7.57
C LEU A 182 4.96 -12.55 -7.20
N SER A 183 5.15 -12.27 -5.92
CA SER A 183 6.28 -11.45 -5.44
C SER A 183 7.61 -12.19 -5.56
N THR A 184 7.61 -13.53 -5.65
CA THR A 184 8.84 -14.34 -5.74
C THR A 184 9.03 -15.00 -7.10
N VAL A 185 8.17 -14.71 -8.07
CA VAL A 185 8.30 -15.18 -9.45
C VAL A 185 9.45 -14.46 -10.13
N THR A 186 10.40 -15.25 -10.64
CA THR A 186 11.58 -14.80 -11.39
C THR A 186 11.43 -15.02 -12.89
N GLU A 187 10.62 -16.00 -13.31
CA GLU A 187 10.45 -16.31 -14.73
C GLU A 187 9.07 -16.93 -15.01
N ILE A 188 8.45 -16.55 -16.13
CA ILE A 188 7.26 -17.18 -16.69
C ILE A 188 7.58 -17.59 -18.13
N ARG A 189 7.48 -18.88 -18.45
CA ARG A 189 7.55 -19.38 -19.84
C ARG A 189 6.18 -19.71 -20.37
N LEU A 190 5.85 -19.12 -21.51
CA LEU A 190 4.61 -19.35 -22.24
C LEU A 190 4.90 -19.30 -23.74
N ASP A 191 4.36 -20.25 -24.50
CA ASP A 191 4.49 -20.30 -25.97
C ASP A 191 5.95 -20.26 -26.49
N GLY A 192 6.88 -20.82 -25.71
CA GLY A 192 8.31 -20.81 -26.03
C GLY A 192 9.03 -19.49 -25.73
N LEU A 193 8.31 -18.45 -25.28
CA LEU A 193 8.88 -17.19 -24.82
C LEU A 193 9.14 -17.24 -23.31
N ALA A 194 10.26 -16.68 -22.88
CA ALA A 194 10.63 -16.53 -21.47
C ALA A 194 10.51 -15.06 -21.06
N HIS A 195 9.65 -14.79 -20.08
CA HIS A 195 9.48 -13.50 -19.44
C HIS A 195 10.23 -13.53 -18.11
N VAL A 196 11.30 -12.76 -18.00
CA VAL A 196 12.16 -12.71 -16.80
C VAL A 196 11.78 -11.48 -15.97
N PHE A 197 11.72 -11.67 -14.65
CA PHE A 197 11.37 -10.63 -13.70
C PHE A 197 12.44 -10.47 -12.64
N GLU A 198 12.76 -9.23 -12.30
CA GLU A 198 13.56 -8.94 -11.12
C GLU A 198 12.71 -9.15 -9.87
N VAL A 199 13.28 -9.86 -8.90
CA VAL A 199 12.68 -10.02 -7.57
C VAL A 199 13.34 -8.99 -6.67
N ALA A 200 12.55 -8.06 -6.14
CA ALA A 200 13.02 -7.13 -5.12
C ALA A 200 13.52 -7.92 -3.90
N ALA A 201 14.79 -7.70 -3.54
CA ALA A 201 15.46 -8.35 -2.42
C ALA A 201 14.86 -7.98 -1.06
#